data_AF-A0A3C0DT59-F1
#
_entry.id   AF-A0A3C0DT59-F1
#
_cell.length_a   1.000
_cell.length_b   1.000
_cell.length_c   1.000
_cell.angle_alpha   90.00
_cell.angle_beta   90.00
_cell.angle_gamma   90.00
#
_symmetry.space_group_name_H-M   'P 1'
#
loop_
_entity.id
_entity.type
_entity.pdbx_description
1 polymer ?
#
loop_
_entity_poly.entity_id
_entity_poly.type
_entity_poly.pdbx_seq_one_letter_code
_entity_poly.pdbx_strand_id
1 'polypeptide(L)'
;GLAFENFDAIGRWRTTERVQSGVGEDPPVDASGKLPDGRTFANPADFKKLLARDERLAKAFLEQLSTYALRRVMTVDDMEAIQFIAKATREDGHGVKTLVRQLILSNLFQKR
;
A
#
# COMPACT_ATOMS: atom_id res chain seq x y z
N GLY A 1 -7.96 -7.41 -15.41
CA GLY A 1 -6.53 -7.57 -15.19
C GLY A 1 -6.16 -7.62 -13.72
N LEU A 2 -4.89 -7.89 -13.43
CA LEU A 2 -4.30 -7.78 -12.10
C LEU A 2 -3.47 -6.49 -12.00
N ALA A 3 -3.56 -5.80 -10.86
CA ALA A 3 -3.02 -4.45 -10.71
C ALA A 3 -1.50 -4.30 -10.92
N PHE A 4 -0.74 -5.39 -10.83
CA PHE A 4 0.71 -5.42 -11.05
C PHE A 4 1.14 -6.39 -12.15
N GLU A 5 0.22 -6.75 -13.04
CA GLU A 5 0.47 -7.77 -14.08
C GLU A 5 1.59 -7.39 -15.07
N ASN A 6 1.85 -6.09 -15.22
CA ASN A 6 3.01 -5.60 -15.99
C ASN A 6 4.35 -6.05 -15.41
N PHE A 7 4.44 -6.43 -14.14
CA PHE A 7 5.68 -6.92 -13.54
C PHE A 7 5.74 -8.44 -13.64
N ASP A 8 6.85 -8.98 -14.14
CA ASP A 8 7.12 -10.41 -14.00
C ASP A 8 7.70 -10.75 -12.61
N ALA A 9 8.01 -12.03 -12.38
CA ALA A 9 8.52 -12.53 -11.10
C ALA A 9 9.85 -11.90 -10.64
N ILE A 10 10.61 -11.29 -11.54
CA ILE A 10 11.87 -10.59 -11.23
C ILE A 10 11.72 -9.06 -11.27
N GLY A 11 10.50 -8.55 -11.45
CA GLY A 11 10.18 -7.13 -11.46
C GLY A 11 10.43 -6.42 -12.78
N ARG A 12 10.65 -7.14 -13.89
CA ARG A 12 10.78 -6.54 -15.21
C ARG A 12 9.40 -6.12 -15.74
N TRP A 13 9.36 -4.94 -16.37
CA TRP A 13 8.16 -4.42 -17.01
C TRP A 13 7.84 -5.14 -18.33
N ARG A 14 6.57 -5.47 -18.52
CA ARG A 14 6.00 -6.15 -19.70
C ARG A 14 4.76 -5.44 -20.20
N THR A 15 4.62 -5.41 -21.53
CA THR A 15 3.46 -4.86 -22.24
C THR A 15 2.63 -5.95 -22.91
N THR A 16 3.18 -7.15 -23.09
CA THR A 16 2.50 -8.32 -23.67
C THR A 16 2.64 -9.54 -22.76
N GLU A 17 1.62 -10.40 -22.76
CA GLU A 17 1.60 -11.67 -22.05
C GLU A 17 2.19 -12.78 -22.91
N ARG A 18 3.00 -13.67 -22.34
CA ARG A 18 3.51 -14.83 -23.07
C ARG A 18 2.54 -16.00 -22.94
N VAL A 19 1.88 -16.38 -24.02
CA VAL A 19 0.94 -17.51 -24.02
C VAL A 19 1.66 -18.74 -24.56
N GLN A 20 2.19 -19.60 -23.68
CA GLN A 20 2.98 -20.79 -24.08
C GLN A 20 2.22 -21.79 -24.97
N SER A 21 0.89 -21.83 -24.87
CA SER A 21 0.03 -22.79 -25.56
C SER A 21 -0.93 -22.13 -26.57
N GLY A 22 -0.74 -20.85 -26.87
CA GLY A 22 -1.61 -20.07 -27.75
C GLY A 22 -1.27 -20.21 -29.23
N VAL A 23 -2.29 -20.27 -30.08
CA VAL A 23 -2.15 -20.08 -31.54
C VAL A 23 -2.42 -18.60 -31.82
N GLY A 24 -1.38 -17.78 -32.03
CA GLY A 24 -1.52 -16.35 -32.33
C GLY A 24 -0.43 -15.48 -31.71
N GLU A 25 -0.60 -14.16 -31.84
CA GLU A 25 0.26 -13.17 -31.16
C GLU A 25 -0.06 -13.09 -29.67
N ASP A 26 0.97 -12.77 -28.89
CA ASP A 26 0.89 -12.52 -27.45
C ASP A 26 -0.04 -11.31 -27.17
N PRO A 27 -1.12 -11.47 -26.37
CA PRO A 27 -2.06 -10.39 -26.11
C PRO A 27 -1.41 -9.28 -25.25
N PRO A 28 -1.93 -8.04 -25.30
CA PRO A 28 -1.47 -6.98 -24.43
C PRO A 28 -1.81 -7.30 -22.96
N VAL A 29 -0.91 -6.93 -22.05
CA VAL A 29 -1.15 -7.07 -20.61
C VAL A 29 -2.31 -6.18 -20.18
N ASP A 30 -3.32 -6.77 -19.55
CA ASP A 30 -4.40 -6.04 -18.89
C ASP A 30 -4.05 -5.83 -17.42
N ALA A 31 -3.59 -4.63 -17.05
CA ALA A 31 -3.35 -4.26 -15.65
C ALA A 31 -4.48 -3.42 -15.05
N SER A 32 -5.66 -3.42 -15.67
CA SER A 32 -6.83 -2.69 -15.20
C SER A 32 -7.66 -3.53 -14.21
N GLY A 33 -8.44 -2.85 -13.38
CA GLY A 33 -9.31 -3.53 -12.43
C GLY A 33 -10.22 -2.59 -11.63
N LYS A 34 -11.02 -3.19 -10.75
CA LYS A 34 -11.98 -2.52 -9.88
C LYS A 34 -11.80 -3.00 -8.45
N LEU A 35 -11.69 -2.05 -7.52
CA LEU A 35 -11.64 -2.31 -6.08
C LEU A 35 -13.02 -2.72 -5.54
N PRO A 36 -13.09 -3.41 -4.39
CA PRO A 36 -14.36 -3.79 -3.76
C PRO A 36 -15.31 -2.64 -3.46
N ASP A 37 -14.77 -1.43 -3.28
CA ASP A 37 -15.52 -0.20 -3.03
C ASP A 37 -16.03 0.50 -4.31
N GLY A 38 -15.74 -0.06 -5.47
CA GLY A 38 -16.20 0.44 -6.75
C GLY A 38 -15.20 1.30 -7.53
N ARG A 39 -14.11 1.76 -6.90
CA ARG A 39 -13.07 2.56 -7.58
C ARG A 39 -12.36 1.73 -8.64
N THR A 40 -12.09 2.32 -9.80
CA THR A 40 -11.40 1.64 -10.92
C THR A 40 -10.00 2.20 -11.13
N PHE A 41 -9.13 1.38 -11.72
CA PHE A 41 -7.79 1.78 -12.16
C PHE A 41 -7.49 1.14 -13.52
N ALA A 42 -6.75 1.84 -14.36
CA ALA A 42 -6.39 1.37 -15.70
C ALA A 42 -5.01 0.71 -15.75
N ASN A 43 -4.14 1.01 -14.78
CA ASN A 43 -2.75 0.59 -14.79
C ASN A 43 -2.17 0.57 -13.35
N PRO A 44 -0.95 0.03 -13.16
CA PRO A 44 -0.33 -0.06 -11.84
C PRO A 44 -0.05 1.29 -11.17
N ALA A 45 0.21 2.35 -11.95
CA ALA A 45 0.49 3.67 -11.39
C ALA A 45 -0.77 4.27 -10.78
N ASP A 46 -1.92 4.11 -11.42
CA ASP A 46 -3.21 4.55 -10.89
C ASP A 46 -3.63 3.72 -9.67
N PHE A 47 -3.38 2.40 -9.70
CA PHE A 47 -3.60 1.56 -8.54
C PHE A 47 -2.77 2.00 -7.33
N LYS A 48 -1.48 2.31 -7.53
CA LYS A 48 -0.60 2.84 -6.45
C LYS A 48 -1.15 4.14 -5.86
N LYS A 49 -1.71 5.05 -6.67
CA LYS A 49 -2.34 6.29 -6.16
C LYS A 49 -3.57 5.99 -5.30
N LEU A 50 -4.38 5.02 -5.70
CA LEU A 50 -5.55 4.61 -4.92
C LEU A 50 -5.13 3.99 -3.58
N LEU A 51 -4.10 3.15 -3.60
CA LEU A 51 -3.57 2.49 -2.40
C LEU A 51 -2.88 3.49 -1.45
N ALA A 52 -2.15 4.47 -1.98
CA ALA A 52 -1.50 5.51 -1.17
C ALA A 52 -2.50 6.34 -0.35
N ARG A 53 -3.73 6.48 -0.83
CA ARG A 53 -4.83 7.17 -0.13
C ARG A 53 -5.63 6.25 0.79
N ASP A 54 -5.30 4.96 0.85
CA ASP A 54 -6.03 3.99 1.64
C ASP A 54 -5.48 3.96 3.07
N GLU A 55 -6.34 4.28 4.04
CA GLU A 55 -5.98 4.28 5.46
C GLU A 55 -5.48 2.90 5.94
N ARG A 56 -5.92 1.80 5.32
CA ARG A 56 -5.44 0.45 5.65
C ARG A 56 -3.96 0.30 5.34
N LEU A 57 -3.47 0.88 4.24
CA LEU A 57 -2.05 0.88 3.93
C LEU A 57 -1.29 1.73 4.96
N ALA A 58 -1.80 2.91 5.29
CA ALA A 58 -1.19 3.79 6.29
C ALA A 58 -1.08 3.10 7.66
N LYS A 59 -2.13 2.40 8.09
CA LYS A 59 -2.16 1.62 9.32
C LYS A 59 -1.12 0.49 9.31
N ALA A 60 -1.10 -0.33 8.25
CA ALA A 60 -0.14 -1.43 8.11
C ALA A 60 1.32 -0.93 8.09
N PHE A 61 1.56 0.19 7.40
CA PHE A 61 2.87 0.83 7.40
C PHE A 61 3.27 1.31 8.80
N LEU A 62 2.36 1.98 9.53
CA LEU A 62 2.63 2.45 10.89
C LEU A 62 2.87 1.31 11.88
N GLU A 63 2.15 0.20 11.75
CA GLU A 63 2.33 -0.99 12.59
C GLU A 63 3.75 -1.55 12.42
N GLN A 64 4.19 -1.72 11.17
CA GLN A 64 5.54 -2.21 10.89
C GLN A 64 6.61 -1.20 11.30
N LEU A 65 6.39 0.08 11.02
CA LEU A 65 7.30 1.15 11.43
C LEU A 65 7.46 1.21 12.95
N SER A 66 6.34 1.10 13.69
CA SER A 66 6.34 1.10 15.15
C SER A 66 7.04 -0.13 15.71
N THR A 67 6.84 -1.29 15.09
CA THR A 67 7.52 -2.54 15.46
C THR A 67 9.05 -2.38 15.41
N TYR A 68 9.57 -1.82 14.32
CA TYR A 68 11.00 -1.57 14.18
C TYR A 68 11.50 -0.43 15.07
N ALA A 69 10.77 0.68 15.14
CA ALA A 69 11.16 1.87 15.90
C ALA A 69 11.18 1.61 17.42
N LEU A 70 10.22 0.82 17.93
CA LEU A 70 10.08 0.51 19.35
C LEU A 70 10.78 -0.80 19.75
N ARG A 71 11.22 -1.60 18.76
CA ARG A 71 11.86 -2.91 18.94
C ARG A 71 11.00 -3.89 19.74
N ARG A 72 9.70 -3.92 19.48
CA ARG A 72 8.73 -4.85 20.07
C ARG A 72 7.55 -5.07 19.13
N VAL A 73 6.86 -6.20 19.29
CA VAL A 73 5.60 -6.45 18.60
C VAL A 73 4.55 -5.48 19.13
N MET A 74 3.71 -4.93 18.24
CA MET A 74 2.57 -4.11 18.62
C MET A 74 1.48 -4.99 19.22
N THR A 75 0.93 -4.57 20.36
CA THR A 75 -0.15 -5.27 21.05
C THR A 75 -1.50 -4.67 20.67
N VAL A 76 -2.59 -5.30 21.14
CA VAL A 76 -3.95 -4.77 20.95
C VAL A 76 -4.09 -3.36 21.55
N ASP A 77 -3.41 -3.08 22.66
CA ASP A 77 -3.44 -1.78 23.34
C ASP A 77 -2.80 -0.66 22.48
N ASP A 78 -1.84 -1.00 21.61
CA ASP A 78 -1.21 -0.04 20.71
C ASP A 78 -2.09 0.31 19.50
N MET A 79 -3.05 -0.55 19.17
CA MET A 79 -3.84 -0.43 17.93
C MET A 79 -4.67 0.84 17.88
N GLU A 80 -5.15 1.33 19.03
CA GLU A 80 -5.88 2.59 19.10
C GLU A 80 -4.98 3.77 18.75
N ALA A 81 -3.75 3.80 19.29
CA ALA A 81 -2.78 4.84 18.97
C ALA A 81 -2.38 4.82 17.49
N ILE A 82 -2.13 3.63 16.93
CA ILE A 82 -1.81 3.47 15.49
C ILE A 82 -2.97 3.97 14.61
N GLN A 83 -4.23 3.63 14.96
CA GLN A 83 -5.41 4.10 14.23
C GLN A 83 -5.56 5.61 14.31
N PHE A 84 -5.35 6.19 15.48
CA PHE A 84 -5.41 7.63 15.69
C PHE A 84 -4.38 8.36 14.80
N ILE A 85 -3.13 7.89 14.79
CA ILE A 85 -2.06 8.44 13.96
C ILE A 85 -2.42 8.31 12.46
N ALA A 86 -2.85 7.13 12.01
CA ALA A 86 -3.23 6.92 10.61
C ALA A 86 -4.34 7.89 10.17
N LYS A 87 -5.40 8.01 10.97
CA LYS A 87 -6.52 8.92 10.71
C LYS A 87 -6.09 10.39 10.67
N ALA A 88 -5.18 10.81 11.55
CA ALA A 88 -4.66 12.17 11.59
C ALA A 88 -3.86 12.56 10.33
N THR A 89 -3.37 11.59 9.55
CA THR A 89 -2.62 11.83 8.31
C THR A 89 -3.48 11.84 7.04
N ARG A 90 -4.80 11.69 7.17
CA ARG A 90 -5.72 11.59 6.03
C ARG A 90 -5.71 12.83 5.14
N GLU A 91 -5.70 14.02 5.74
CA GLU A 91 -5.69 15.30 5.00
C GLU A 91 -4.41 15.49 4.16
N ASP A 92 -3.28 14.95 4.63
CA ASP A 92 -2.00 14.96 3.93
C ASP A 92 -1.84 13.79 2.94
N GLY A 93 -2.90 12.98 2.74
CA GLY A 93 -2.88 11.81 1.87
C GLY A 93 -1.95 10.69 2.34
N HIS A 94 -1.77 10.55 3.67
CA HIS A 94 -0.92 9.53 4.29
C HIS A 94 0.55 9.57 3.86
N GLY A 95 1.09 10.75 3.57
CA GLY A 95 2.51 10.92 3.20
C GLY A 95 3.46 10.33 4.24
N VAL A 96 4.48 9.59 3.78
CA VAL A 96 5.45 8.88 4.65
C VAL A 96 6.10 9.82 5.68
N LYS A 97 6.47 11.03 5.27
CA LYS A 97 7.06 12.03 6.16
C LYS A 97 6.10 12.42 7.29
N THR A 98 4.81 12.58 6.98
CA THR A 98 3.78 12.88 7.97
C THR A 98 3.57 11.70 8.92
N LEU A 99 3.48 10.47 8.40
CA LEU A 99 3.34 9.26 9.22
C LEU A 99 4.48 9.11 10.23
N VAL A 100 5.73 9.25 9.77
CA VAL A 100 6.92 9.19 10.63
C VAL A 100 6.89 10.29 11.69
N ARG A 101 6.59 11.52 11.30
CA ARG A 101 6.50 12.65 12.23
C ARG A 101 5.43 12.41 13.30
N GLN A 102 4.23 11.99 12.91
CA GLN A 102 3.12 11.76 13.83
C GLN A 102 3.42 10.61 14.80
N LEU A 103 4.10 9.54 14.34
CA LEU A 103 4.57 8.48 15.23
C LEU A 103 5.53 9.03 16.30
N ILE A 104 6.57 9.78 15.90
CA ILE A 104 7.56 10.34 16.83
C ILE A 104 6.93 11.30 17.85
N LEU A 105 5.89 12.04 17.44
CA LEU A 105 5.17 12.97 18.31
C LEU A 105 4.11 12.29 19.21
N SER A 106 3.81 11.02 18.99
CA SER A 106 2.76 10.31 19.72
C SER A 106 3.23 9.80 21.08
N ASN A 107 2.26 9.59 21.99
CA ASN A 107 2.50 8.92 23.27
C ASN A 107 3.04 7.49 23.08
N LEU A 108 2.66 6.81 22.00
CA LEU A 108 3.14 5.46 21.66
C LEU A 108 4.67 5.43 21.54
N PHE A 109 5.27 6.51 21.06
CA PHE A 109 6.72 6.64 20.95
C PHE A 109 7.36 7.28 22.18
N GLN A 110 6.70 8.29 22.78
CA GLN A 110 7.30 9.10 23.86
C GLN A 110 7.21 8.48 25.25
N LYS A 111 6.14 7.73 25.57
CA LYS A 111 5.90 7.19 26.93
C LYS A 111 6.54 5.82 27.16
N ARG A 112 7.76 5.64 26.66
CA ARG A 112 8.49 4.38 26.80
C ARG A 112 8.83 4.07 28.25
#